data_AF-A0A369YH22-F1
#
_entry.id   AF-A0A369YH22-F1
#
_cell.length_a   1.000
_cell.length_b   1.000
_cell.length_c   1.000
_cell.angle_alpha   90.00
_cell.angle_beta   90.00
_cell.angle_gamma   90.00
#
_symmetry.space_group_name_H-M   'P 1'
#
loop_
_entity.id
_entity.type
_entity.pdbx_description
1 polymer ?
#
loop_
_entity_poly.entity_id
_entity_poly.type
_entity_poly.pdbx_seq_one_letter_code
_entity_poly.pdbx_strand_id
1 'polypeptide(L)'
;MTTNTNLCAIYKSTKKEGMFLYVAKRDQFDAVPEALQQIFGKPQFVMLFNLNGQKPLKRVKNEEVLQAIQTQGFFLQMPPPPENLLTAFRQAQMKGEI
;
A
#
# COMPACT_ATOMS: atom_id res chain seq x y z
N MET A 1 -6.22 -22.87 -21.32
CA MET A 1 -6.86 -22.28 -20.12
C MET A 1 -5.75 -21.76 -19.22
N THR A 2 -5.28 -20.52 -19.42
CA THR A 2 -4.23 -19.95 -18.58
C THR A 2 -4.88 -19.27 -17.38
N THR A 3 -4.86 -19.94 -16.25
CA THR A 3 -5.24 -19.38 -14.94
C THR A 3 -4.20 -18.34 -14.52
N ASN A 4 -4.30 -17.13 -15.08
CA ASN A 4 -3.45 -16.00 -14.71
C ASN A 4 -3.84 -15.54 -13.31
N THR A 5 -3.20 -16.15 -12.32
CA THR A 5 -3.54 -15.99 -10.91
C THR A 5 -2.91 -14.70 -10.39
N ASN A 6 -3.49 -13.54 -10.72
CA ASN A 6 -3.10 -12.20 -10.26
C ASN A 6 -3.51 -11.94 -8.79
N LEU A 7 -3.38 -12.96 -7.95
CA LEU A 7 -3.58 -12.85 -6.51
C LEU A 7 -2.32 -12.27 -5.88
N CYS A 8 -2.48 -11.29 -4.99
CA CYS A 8 -1.42 -10.81 -4.14
C CYS A 8 -1.82 -10.97 -2.67
N ALA A 9 -0.83 -11.17 -1.81
CA ALA A 9 -1.01 -11.16 -0.36
C ALA A 9 -0.69 -9.76 0.17
N ILE A 10 -1.63 -9.21 0.94
CA ILE A 10 -1.51 -7.88 1.55
C ILE A 10 -1.13 -8.04 3.01
N TYR A 11 -0.07 -7.34 3.42
CA TYR A 11 0.39 -7.23 4.79
C TYR A 11 0.31 -5.78 5.25
N LYS A 12 0.02 -5.57 6.53
CA LYS A 12 0.11 -4.27 7.19
C LYS A 12 1.30 -4.24 8.14
N SER A 13 1.89 -3.06 8.30
CA SER A 13 2.91 -2.85 9.32
C SER A 13 2.26 -2.77 10.70
N THR A 14 2.93 -3.35 11.69
CA THR A 14 2.60 -3.17 13.12
C THR A 14 3.23 -1.93 13.73
N LYS A 15 4.24 -1.36 13.07
CA LYS A 15 4.97 -0.17 13.54
C LYS A 15 4.39 1.14 13.02
N LYS A 16 3.91 1.14 11.76
CA LYS A 16 3.38 2.35 11.09
C LYS A 16 1.99 2.09 10.54
N GLU A 17 1.00 2.75 11.12
CA GLU A 17 -0.36 2.72 10.60
C GLU A 17 -0.41 3.31 9.18
N GLY A 18 -1.19 2.66 8.31
CA GLY A 18 -1.34 3.07 6.92
C GLY A 18 -0.20 2.62 5.98
N MET A 19 0.81 1.91 6.49
CA MET A 19 1.85 1.26 5.68
C MET A 19 1.42 -0.15 5.29
N PHE A 20 1.39 -0.46 3.99
CA PHE A 20 1.00 -1.76 3.46
C PHE A 20 2.06 -2.32 2.51
N LEU A 21 2.23 -3.64 2.54
CA LEU A 21 3.16 -4.38 1.69
C LEU A 21 2.38 -5.43 0.90
N TYR A 22 2.61 -5.46 -0.40
CA TYR A 22 1.95 -6.34 -1.34
C TYR A 22 2.99 -7.25 -1.96
N VAL A 23 2.74 -8.56 -1.95
CA VAL A 23 3.66 -9.57 -2.48
C VAL A 23 2.90 -10.59 -3.33
N ALA A 24 3.59 -11.17 -4.33
CA ALA A 24 2.98 -12.14 -5.25
C ALA A 24 2.44 -13.38 -4.53
N LYS A 25 3.13 -13.85 -3.48
CA LYS A 25 2.76 -15.02 -2.71
C LYS A 25 2.80 -14.74 -1.22
N ARG A 26 2.00 -15.50 -0.48
CA ARG A 26 1.98 -15.44 0.97
C ARG A 26 3.36 -15.81 1.52
N ASP A 27 3.82 -15.06 2.53
CA ASP A 27 5.09 -15.24 3.23
C ASP A 27 6.36 -15.14 2.33
N GLN A 28 6.25 -14.60 1.10
CA GLN A 28 7.37 -14.42 0.19
C GLN A 28 7.92 -12.99 0.26
N PHE A 29 8.90 -12.77 1.14
CA PHE A 29 9.52 -11.46 1.37
C PHE A 29 10.95 -11.35 0.82
N ASP A 30 11.46 -12.35 0.10
CA ASP A 30 12.82 -12.36 -0.48
C ASP A 30 13.12 -11.13 -1.34
N ALA A 31 12.11 -10.64 -2.05
CA ALA A 31 12.25 -9.48 -2.91
C ALA A 31 12.34 -8.15 -2.13
N VAL A 32 11.98 -8.14 -0.84
CA VAL A 32 11.89 -6.94 -0.02
C VAL A 32 13.25 -6.65 0.62
N PRO A 33 13.90 -5.51 0.33
CA PRO A 33 15.17 -5.13 0.94
C PRO A 33 15.10 -5.11 2.47
N GLU A 34 16.18 -5.53 3.13
CA GLU A 34 16.27 -5.61 4.60
C GLU A 34 15.95 -4.26 5.27
N ALA A 35 16.42 -3.15 4.69
CA ALA A 35 16.11 -1.80 5.19
C ALA A 35 14.60 -1.52 5.23
N LEU A 36 13.84 -1.95 4.21
CA LEU A 36 12.39 -1.82 4.20
C LEU A 36 11.74 -2.76 5.21
N GLN A 37 12.24 -3.98 5.38
CA GLN A 37 11.73 -4.91 6.39
C GLN A 37 11.93 -4.37 7.82
N GLN A 38 13.08 -3.75 8.10
CA GLN A 38 13.35 -3.13 9.40
C GLN A 38 12.37 -1.98 9.71
N ILE A 39 12.09 -1.13 8.72
CA ILE A 39 11.11 -0.04 8.83
C ILE A 39 9.68 -0.59 8.95
N PHE A 40 9.34 -1.59 8.14
CA PHE A 40 8.01 -2.21 8.14
C PHE A 40 7.74 -2.99 9.43
N GLY A 41 8.78 -3.54 10.05
CA GLY A 41 8.67 -4.35 11.27
C GLY A 41 8.04 -5.71 10.99
N LYS A 42 7.24 -6.21 11.94
CA LYS A 42 6.60 -7.52 11.80
C LYS A 42 5.39 -7.40 10.86
N PRO A 43 5.42 -8.01 9.65
CA PRO A 43 4.30 -7.96 8.73
C PRO A 43 3.11 -8.75 9.28
N GLN A 44 1.94 -8.13 9.30
CA GLN A 44 0.68 -8.80 9.66
C GLN A 44 -0.14 -9.06 8.40
N PHE A 45 -0.40 -10.32 8.10
CA PHE A 45 -1.26 -10.71 6.99
C PHE A 45 -2.66 -10.13 7.20
N VAL A 46 -3.16 -9.44 6.17
CA VAL A 46 -4.49 -8.83 6.18
C VAL A 46 -5.45 -9.68 5.37
N MET A 47 -5.15 -9.88 4.09
CA MET A 47 -5.99 -10.65 3.17
C MET A 47 -5.24 -11.02 1.88
N LEU A 48 -5.79 -11.97 1.14
CA LEU A 48 -5.47 -12.16 -0.27
C LEU A 48 -6.38 -11.26 -1.12
N PHE A 49 -5.82 -10.66 -2.16
CA PHE A 49 -6.53 -9.73 -3.02
C PHE A 49 -6.27 -10.05 -4.50
N ASN A 50 -7.33 -10.08 -5.30
CA ASN A 50 -7.23 -10.28 -6.73
C ASN A 50 -7.07 -8.92 -7.42
N LEU A 51 -5.86 -8.63 -7.93
CA LEU A 51 -5.56 -7.37 -8.61
C LEU A 51 -6.31 -7.23 -9.94
N ASN A 52 -6.68 -8.35 -10.57
CA ASN A 52 -7.42 -8.37 -11.84
C ASN A 52 -8.95 -8.37 -11.64
N GLY A 53 -9.41 -8.26 -10.38
CA GLY A 53 -10.82 -8.17 -10.07
C GLY A 53 -11.41 -6.80 -10.39
N GLN A 54 -12.75 -6.70 -10.38
CA GLN A 54 -13.47 -5.43 -10.57
C GLN A 54 -13.32 -4.46 -9.40
N LYS A 55 -12.80 -4.92 -8.24
CA LYS A 55 -12.65 -4.09 -7.04
C LYS A 55 -11.31 -3.32 -7.08
N PRO A 56 -11.35 -1.98 -7.06
CA PRO A 56 -10.13 -1.19 -6.94
C PRO A 56 -9.65 -1.15 -5.49
N LEU A 57 -8.32 -1.04 -5.31
CA LEU A 57 -7.72 -0.68 -4.04
C LEU A 57 -8.01 0.81 -3.75
N LYS A 58 -8.29 1.15 -2.48
CA LYS A 58 -8.71 2.51 -2.11
C LYS A 58 -7.61 3.57 -2.22
N ARG A 59 -6.35 3.16 -2.02
CA ARG A 59 -5.21 4.09 -1.89
C ARG A 59 -4.20 3.98 -3.02
N VAL A 60 -4.23 2.90 -3.80
CA VAL A 60 -3.24 2.62 -4.86
C VAL A 60 -3.96 1.99 -6.05
N LYS A 61 -3.40 2.10 -7.26
CA LYS A 61 -4.00 1.48 -8.45
C LYS A 61 -3.59 0.01 -8.53
N ASN A 62 -4.53 -0.86 -8.90
CA ASN A 62 -4.26 -2.30 -9.04
C ASN A 62 -3.15 -2.58 -10.06
N GLU A 63 -3.13 -1.82 -11.16
CA GLU A 63 -2.12 -1.95 -12.23
C GLU A 63 -0.71 -1.64 -11.74
N GLU A 64 -0.55 -0.57 -10.93
CA GLU A 64 0.74 -0.20 -10.33
C GLU A 64 1.27 -1.30 -9.41
N VAL A 65 0.39 -1.85 -8.57
CA VAL A 65 0.74 -2.96 -7.68
C VAL A 65 1.13 -4.19 -8.49
N LEU A 66 0.38 -4.50 -9.55
CA LEU A 66 0.67 -5.64 -10.41
C LEU A 66 2.02 -5.49 -11.11
N GLN A 67 2.28 -4.34 -11.72
CA GLN A 67 3.53 -4.02 -12.41
C GLN A 67 4.73 -4.09 -11.45
N ALA A 68 4.61 -3.51 -10.26
CA ALA A 68 5.68 -3.55 -9.26
C ALA A 68 5.92 -4.98 -8.73
N ILE A 69 4.88 -5.76 -8.49
CA ILE A 69 5.05 -7.17 -8.11
C ILE A 69 5.72 -7.97 -9.24
N GLN A 70 5.39 -7.71 -10.50
CA GLN A 70 6.00 -8.41 -11.65
C GLN A 70 7.46 -8.00 -11.90
N THR A 71 7.80 -6.74 -11.66
CA THR A 71 9.14 -6.19 -11.94
C THR A 71 10.09 -6.31 -10.75
N GLN A 72 9.61 -5.99 -9.54
CA GLN A 72 10.39 -5.92 -8.32
C GLN A 72 10.11 -7.07 -7.37
N GLY A 73 9.01 -7.82 -7.54
CA GLY A 73 8.59 -8.89 -6.63
C GLY A 73 7.71 -8.44 -5.45
N PHE A 74 7.63 -7.13 -5.21
CA PHE A 74 6.82 -6.54 -4.15
C PHE A 74 6.35 -5.12 -4.51
N PHE A 75 5.36 -4.61 -3.79
CA PHE A 75 4.96 -3.22 -3.82
C PHE A 75 4.76 -2.69 -2.40
N LEU A 76 5.34 -1.53 -2.10
CA LEU A 76 5.24 -0.89 -0.80
C LEU A 76 4.39 0.37 -0.89
N GLN A 77 3.32 0.40 -0.10
CA GLN A 77 2.51 1.59 0.09
C GLN A 77 2.92 2.28 1.38
N MET A 78 3.40 3.52 1.27
CA MET A 78 3.70 4.39 2.41
C MET A 78 2.42 5.07 2.93
N PRO A 79 2.35 5.35 4.25
CA PRO A 79 1.25 6.13 4.79
C PRO A 79 1.29 7.57 4.24
N PRO A 80 0.13 8.20 3.98
CA PRO A 80 0.11 9.60 3.60
C PRO A 80 0.68 10.46 4.74
N PRO A 81 1.34 11.59 4.44
CA PRO A 81 1.77 12.52 5.47
C PRO A 81 0.54 12.96 6.28
N PRO A 82 0.68 13.15 7.61
CA PRO A 82 -0.41 13.64 8.43
C PRO A 82 -0.86 15.00 7.88
N GLU A 83 -2.17 15.14 7.67
CA GLU A 83 -2.75 16.41 7.23
C GLU A 83 -2.49 17.45 8.33
N ASN A 84 -1.72 18.49 8.01
CA ASN A 84 -1.48 19.59 8.95
C ASN A 84 -2.80 20.37 9.11
N LEU A 85 -3.62 19.98 10.09
CA LEU A 85 -4.92 20.59 10.38
C LEU A 85 -4.83 22.12 10.51
N LEU A 86 -3.71 22.65 11.00
CA LEU A 86 -3.46 24.11 11.10
C LEU A 86 -3.55 24.82 9.73
N THR A 87 -3.11 24.19 8.64
CA THR A 87 -3.15 24.78 7.30
C THR A 87 -4.58 24.84 6.77
N ALA A 88 -5.37 23.79 7.01
CA ALA A 88 -6.77 23.72 6.61
C ALA A 88 -7.62 24.78 7.34
N PHE A 89 -7.38 24.99 8.64
CA PHE A 89 -8.05 26.05 9.41
C PHE A 89 -7.69 27.46 8.90
N ARG A 90 -6.43 27.72 8.56
CA ARG A 90 -5.99 29.04 8.05
C ARG A 90 -6.66 29.40 6.72
N GLN A 91 -6.83 28.42 5.83
CA GLN A 91 -7.48 28.63 4.52
C GLN A 91 -9.00 28.85 4.64
N ALA A 92 -9.66 28.23 5.62
CA ALA A 92 -11.09 28.43 5.87
C ALA A 92 -11.42 29.83 6.41
N GLN A 93 -10.49 30.45 7.15
CA GLN A 93 -10.68 31.80 7.72
C GLN A 93 -10.47 32.91 6.67
N MET A 94 -9.59 32.72 5.69
CA MET A 94 -9.34 33.72 4.63
C MET A 94 -10.44 33.81 3.57
N LYS A 95 -11.40 32.88 3.54
CA LYS A 95 -12.50 32.85 2.55
C LYS A 95 -13.83 33.40 3.09
N GLY A 96 -13.84 33.90 4.33
CA GLY A 96 -15.00 34.54 4.98
C GLY A 96 -14.99 36.08 4.91
N GLU A 97 -14.00 36.69 4.27
CA GLU A 97 -13.90 38.15 4.09
C GLU A 97 -13.68 38.50 2.61
N ILE A 98 -14.69 38.28 1.76
CA ILE A 98 -15.03 39.16 0.61
C ILE A 98 -16.54 39.07 0.39
#